data_AF-A0A2G1XJP5-F1
#
_entry.id   AF-A0A2G1XJP5-F1
#
_cell.length_a   1.000
_cell.length_b   1.000
_cell.length_c   1.000
_cell.angle_alpha   90.00
_cell.angle_beta   90.00
_cell.angle_gamma   90.00
#
_symmetry.space_group_name_H-M   'P 1'
#
loop_
_entity.id
_entity.type
_entity.pdbx_description
1 polymer ?
#
loop_
_entity_poly.entity_id
_entity_poly.type
_entity_poly.pdbx_seq_one_letter_code
_entity_poly.pdbx_strand_id
1 'polypeptide(L)'
;MTRPLTVAVVAATLLALAPPAASRAGTAHAAAARATTTGRPSGPCALRTRTRGVSEGSRTPRGFAPSSGTVRAVTFFVDFPDARARLSPRQRYAEFFPAVADYYRTSSYGRLDYRSTPVLRWIHMARPYRSYGITRGTAFDPHRDDGYHAITREILAATGRSVDFRHYDLINVLAAPNAGPPATRDVRSVTFAGAPTGLRTHDGAHVKNVTFIWSRQTGDSPYRVLTHENAHSFGLPDLYYAAGGGGTRAPVGHWDPMAEDWGPSNDFLAWHKWKLGWLAPAQVHCLTRPGTRTVVLSPTSERGGPKLAVVPLSRTHALTLEARAPGRLDHAVCRPGVLITTVATHLPSGAGPVRAADATPGSPGCYTHDPNVSAPLSDAPYRAGQHYRVAGVTVTVLGQDARGNWHVTVTRRAAGAPGLSHLPA
;
A
#
# COMPACT_ATOMS: atom_id res chain seq x y z
N MET A 1 -56.73 -6.20 47.69
CA MET A 1 -56.30 -4.80 47.93
C MET A 1 -56.50 -3.99 46.64
N THR A 2 -56.84 -2.70 46.76
CA THR A 2 -56.69 -1.59 45.78
C THR A 2 -56.65 -1.88 44.26
N ARG A 3 -57.65 -1.34 43.52
CA ARG A 3 -57.60 -1.07 42.04
C ARG A 3 -56.69 0.13 41.72
N PRO A 4 -56.22 0.31 40.47
CA PRO A 4 -56.88 1.18 39.45
C PRO A 4 -57.03 0.50 38.05
N LEU A 5 -58.09 0.72 37.23
CA LEU A 5 -58.33 1.79 36.22
C LEU A 5 -57.35 1.80 34.99
N THR A 6 -57.71 2.02 33.71
CA THR A 6 -59.00 2.11 32.93
C THR A 6 -58.73 2.28 31.41
N VAL A 7 -59.68 1.91 30.52
CA VAL A 7 -60.03 2.59 29.21
C VAL A 7 -58.94 2.50 28.08
N ALA A 8 -59.22 2.49 26.75
CA ALA A 8 -60.41 2.78 25.93
C ALA A 8 -60.65 1.81 24.74
N VAL A 9 -61.71 2.09 23.98
CA VAL A 9 -62.21 1.45 22.71
C VAL A 9 -62.50 2.64 21.74
N VAL A 10 -62.60 2.61 20.40
CA VAL A 10 -63.24 1.70 19.42
C VAL A 10 -62.67 1.97 17.99
N ALA A 11 -62.91 1.04 17.03
CA ALA A 11 -63.07 1.29 15.58
C ALA A 11 -61.83 1.72 14.75
N ALA A 12 -61.75 1.54 13.42
CA ALA A 12 -62.40 0.68 12.40
C ALA A 12 -61.53 0.76 11.09
N THR A 13 -61.80 0.20 9.90
CA THR A 13 -62.98 -0.44 9.29
C THR A 13 -62.53 -1.48 8.22
N LEU A 14 -63.46 -2.22 7.61
CA LEU A 14 -63.23 -3.14 6.48
C LEU A 14 -63.01 -2.41 5.14
N LEU A 15 -62.20 -3.01 4.26
CA LEU A 15 -62.53 -3.13 2.82
C LEU A 15 -61.77 -4.32 2.19
N ALA A 16 -62.40 -5.03 1.27
CA ALA A 16 -61.79 -6.12 0.48
C ALA A 16 -62.28 -6.04 -0.97
N LEU A 17 -61.40 -6.24 -1.95
CA LEU A 17 -61.75 -6.44 -3.37
C LEU A 17 -60.55 -6.95 -4.21
N ALA A 18 -60.86 -7.34 -5.46
CA ALA A 18 -60.08 -8.18 -6.38
C ALA A 18 -58.73 -7.62 -6.90
N PRO A 19 -57.85 -8.47 -7.48
CA PRO A 19 -56.53 -8.06 -7.98
C PRO A 19 -56.53 -7.52 -9.44
N PRO A 20 -55.75 -6.47 -9.76
CA PRO A 20 -55.25 -6.21 -11.11
C PRO A 20 -53.93 -6.99 -11.33
N ALA A 21 -53.83 -7.83 -12.36
CA ALA A 21 -53.58 -7.48 -13.77
C ALA A 21 -52.16 -6.92 -14.01
N ALA A 22 -51.33 -7.69 -14.72
CA ALA A 22 -49.90 -7.40 -14.89
C ALA A 22 -49.63 -6.28 -15.90
N SER A 23 -48.97 -5.21 -15.47
CA SER A 23 -48.48 -4.13 -16.32
C SER A 23 -46.99 -4.31 -16.65
N ARG A 24 -46.65 -4.39 -17.94
CA ARG A 24 -45.26 -4.40 -18.43
C ARG A 24 -44.63 -3.01 -18.30
N ALA A 25 -44.06 -2.70 -17.14
CA ALA A 25 -43.06 -1.63 -17.04
C ALA A 25 -41.70 -2.16 -17.51
N GLY A 26 -41.12 -1.52 -18.53
CA GLY A 26 -39.88 -2.00 -19.15
C GLY A 26 -38.70 -1.99 -18.18
N THR A 27 -37.96 -3.11 -18.10
CA THR A 27 -36.69 -3.17 -17.36
C THR A 27 -35.63 -2.36 -18.10
N ALA A 28 -35.61 -1.06 -17.84
CA ALA A 28 -34.49 -0.19 -18.17
C ALA A 28 -33.24 -0.70 -17.43
N HIS A 29 -32.54 -1.65 -18.04
CA HIS A 29 -31.20 -2.05 -17.66
C HIS A 29 -30.33 -0.81 -17.84
N ALA A 30 -30.16 -0.06 -16.75
CA ALA A 30 -29.16 0.99 -16.65
C ALA A 30 -27.81 0.30 -16.86
N ALA A 31 -27.31 0.38 -18.10
CA ALA A 31 -26.08 -0.29 -18.50
C ALA A 31 -24.92 0.34 -17.75
N ALA A 32 -24.59 -0.24 -16.60
CA ALA A 32 -23.50 0.19 -15.74
C ALA A 32 -22.22 0.20 -16.58
N ALA A 33 -21.79 1.41 -16.96
CA ALA A 33 -20.79 1.58 -17.99
C ALA A 33 -19.51 0.82 -17.62
N ARG A 34 -19.10 -0.12 -18.48
CA ARG A 34 -17.90 -0.93 -18.28
C ARG A 34 -16.66 -0.03 -18.22
N ALA A 35 -16.30 0.41 -17.02
CA ALA A 35 -15.05 1.11 -16.71
C ALA A 35 -13.85 0.14 -16.72
N THR A 36 -13.80 -0.76 -17.71
CA THR A 36 -12.84 -1.85 -17.86
C THR A 36 -11.47 -1.39 -18.37
N THR A 37 -11.25 -0.08 -18.51
CA THR A 37 -9.92 0.51 -18.77
C THR A 37 -9.11 0.60 -17.47
N THR A 38 -8.58 -0.54 -17.02
CA THR A 38 -7.42 -0.59 -16.11
C THR A 38 -6.20 -0.01 -16.82
N GLY A 39 -6.06 1.31 -16.79
CA GLY A 39 -4.92 2.02 -17.36
C GLY A 39 -3.70 1.91 -16.45
N ARG A 40 -2.66 1.20 -16.89
CA ARG A 40 -1.30 1.43 -16.38
C ARG A 40 -0.91 2.90 -16.68
N PRO A 41 -0.08 3.55 -15.84
CA PRO A 41 0.36 4.91 -16.08
C PRO A 41 0.90 5.13 -17.50
N SER A 42 0.45 6.20 -18.13
CA SER A 42 0.74 6.55 -19.52
C SER A 42 0.78 8.07 -19.73
N GLY A 43 1.34 8.50 -20.86
CA GLY A 43 1.45 9.92 -21.19
C GLY A 43 2.58 10.63 -20.44
N PRO A 44 2.67 11.97 -20.55
CA PRO A 44 3.87 12.72 -20.15
C PRO A 44 4.12 12.82 -18.63
N CYS A 45 3.17 12.41 -17.79
CA CYS A 45 3.35 12.30 -16.34
C CYS A 45 3.82 10.90 -15.88
N ALA A 46 3.85 9.91 -16.78
CA ALA A 46 4.33 8.56 -16.48
C ALA A 46 5.87 8.53 -16.48
N LEU A 47 6.47 8.87 -15.34
CA LEU A 47 7.93 8.99 -15.17
C LEU A 47 8.68 7.68 -15.53
N ARG A 48 9.85 7.81 -16.16
CA ARG A 48 10.56 6.67 -16.76
C ARG A 48 11.14 5.73 -15.70
N THR A 49 10.70 4.46 -15.72
CA THR A 49 11.41 3.35 -15.07
C THR A 49 12.81 3.19 -15.66
N ARG A 50 13.85 3.13 -14.82
CA ARG A 50 15.25 2.92 -15.25
C ARG A 50 15.90 1.62 -14.74
N THR A 51 15.26 0.91 -13.80
CA THR A 51 15.78 -0.33 -13.20
C THR A 51 14.97 -1.56 -13.61
N ARG A 52 15.50 -2.75 -13.33
CA ARG A 52 14.77 -4.04 -13.39
C ARG A 52 14.12 -4.43 -12.05
N GLY A 53 14.49 -3.77 -10.95
CA GLY A 53 13.93 -3.98 -9.62
C GLY A 53 12.77 -3.04 -9.27
N VAL A 54 12.47 -2.94 -7.98
CA VAL A 54 11.52 -1.96 -7.40
C VAL A 54 12.00 -0.53 -7.65
N SER A 55 11.06 0.41 -7.85
CA SER A 55 11.34 1.85 -8.03
C SER A 55 10.04 2.64 -8.23
N GLU A 56 10.10 3.97 -8.13
CA GLU A 56 8.99 4.86 -8.51
C GLU A 56 8.69 4.93 -10.03
N GLY A 57 9.32 4.07 -10.84
CA GLY A 57 9.04 3.97 -12.26
C GLY A 57 7.57 3.64 -12.56
N SER A 58 6.98 4.40 -13.49
CA SER A 58 5.58 4.29 -13.94
C SER A 58 5.18 2.92 -14.50
N ARG A 59 6.16 2.08 -14.87
CA ARG A 59 5.97 0.68 -15.25
C ARG A 59 6.75 -0.21 -14.28
N THR A 60 6.06 -1.10 -13.58
CA THR A 60 6.69 -2.26 -12.93
C THR A 60 7.29 -3.18 -14.01
N PRO A 61 8.56 -3.64 -13.88
CA PRO A 61 9.18 -4.59 -14.82
C PRO A 61 8.47 -5.96 -14.92
N ARG A 62 8.89 -6.79 -15.90
CA ARG A 62 8.47 -8.21 -15.94
C ARG A 62 9.07 -8.98 -14.77
N GLY A 63 8.31 -9.93 -14.22
CA GLY A 63 8.73 -10.85 -13.15
C GLY A 63 7.90 -10.70 -11.87
N PHE A 64 7.65 -9.45 -11.46
CA PHE A 64 6.75 -9.06 -10.38
C PHE A 64 5.34 -9.68 -10.51
N ALA A 65 4.62 -9.77 -9.40
CA ALA A 65 3.24 -10.21 -9.35
C ALA A 65 2.30 -9.17 -10.03
N PRO A 66 1.12 -9.57 -10.53
CA PRO A 66 0.08 -8.63 -10.91
C PRO A 66 -0.31 -7.77 -9.70
N SER A 67 -0.64 -6.50 -9.93
CA SER A 67 -1.08 -5.56 -8.88
C SER A 67 -2.60 -5.39 -8.84
N SER A 68 -3.35 -6.02 -9.74
CA SER A 68 -4.79 -5.85 -9.92
C SER A 68 -5.42 -7.07 -10.60
N GLY A 69 -6.75 -7.20 -10.51
CA GLY A 69 -7.44 -8.47 -10.71
C GLY A 69 -7.36 -9.34 -9.46
N THR A 70 -7.58 -10.65 -9.61
CA THR A 70 -7.31 -11.61 -8.53
C THR A 70 -5.81 -11.93 -8.48
N VAL A 71 -5.20 -11.75 -7.31
CA VAL A 71 -3.81 -12.15 -7.03
C VAL A 71 -3.83 -13.30 -6.03
N ARG A 72 -3.04 -14.34 -6.31
CA ARG A 72 -3.02 -15.58 -5.52
C ARG A 72 -1.69 -15.74 -4.81
N ALA A 73 -1.74 -15.87 -3.49
CA ALA A 73 -0.58 -16.15 -2.65
C ALA A 73 -0.70 -17.55 -2.04
N VAL A 74 0.39 -18.31 -2.03
CA VAL A 74 0.49 -19.50 -1.16
C VAL A 74 1.24 -19.11 0.11
N THR A 75 0.70 -19.48 1.27
CA THR A 75 1.25 -19.11 2.58
C THR A 75 1.73 -20.37 3.31
N PHE A 76 3.06 -20.44 3.53
CA PHE A 76 3.74 -21.48 4.29
C PHE A 76 4.10 -21.00 5.70
N PHE A 77 4.35 -21.94 6.60
CA PHE A 77 4.71 -21.67 7.99
C PHE A 77 5.98 -22.45 8.33
N VAL A 78 7.01 -21.80 8.88
CA VAL A 78 8.31 -22.44 9.19
C VAL A 78 8.70 -22.29 10.65
N ASP A 79 9.27 -23.35 11.22
CA ASP A 79 9.90 -23.31 12.54
C ASP A 79 11.27 -24.01 12.52
N PHE A 80 12.04 -23.84 13.60
CA PHE A 80 13.44 -24.29 13.68
C PHE A 80 13.67 -25.09 14.98
N PRO A 81 14.67 -25.98 15.06
CA PRO A 81 14.97 -26.73 16.28
C PRO A 81 15.23 -25.85 17.53
N ASP A 82 15.87 -24.69 17.36
CA ASP A 82 16.11 -23.67 18.42
C ASP A 82 14.96 -22.67 18.59
N ALA A 83 14.02 -22.62 17.64
CA ALA A 83 12.89 -21.71 17.61
C ALA A 83 11.60 -22.43 17.19
N ARG A 84 11.26 -23.51 17.92
CA ARG A 84 10.04 -24.30 17.69
C ARG A 84 8.77 -23.48 17.93
N ALA A 85 7.76 -23.68 17.10
CA ALA A 85 6.51 -22.95 17.18
C ALA A 85 5.69 -23.38 18.41
N ARG A 86 5.10 -22.40 19.10
CA ARG A 86 4.29 -22.59 20.33
C ARG A 86 2.79 -22.36 20.12
N LEU A 87 2.35 -22.36 18.85
CA LEU A 87 0.98 -22.12 18.41
C LEU A 87 0.73 -22.85 17.08
N SER A 88 -0.53 -23.04 16.72
CA SER A 88 -0.90 -23.67 15.44
C SER A 88 -0.60 -22.74 14.24
N PRO A 89 -0.38 -23.30 13.04
CA PRO A 89 -0.32 -22.51 11.80
C PRO A 89 -1.57 -21.66 11.57
N ARG A 90 -2.75 -22.14 12.01
CA ARG A 90 -4.02 -21.41 11.93
C ARG A 90 -4.02 -20.14 12.78
N GLN A 91 -3.44 -20.20 13.99
CA GLN A 91 -3.27 -19.00 14.83
C GLN A 91 -2.28 -18.02 14.19
N ARG A 92 -1.12 -18.49 13.71
CA ARG A 92 -0.14 -17.63 13.02
C ARG A 92 -0.71 -17.01 11.74
N TYR A 93 -1.63 -17.69 11.05
CA TYR A 93 -2.34 -17.16 9.88
C TYR A 93 -3.33 -16.04 10.25
N ALA A 94 -4.05 -16.21 11.36
CA ALA A 94 -5.05 -15.25 11.84
C ALA A 94 -4.43 -13.92 12.32
N GLU A 95 -3.13 -13.88 12.62
CA GLU A 95 -2.38 -12.63 12.86
C GLU A 95 -2.33 -11.70 11.63
N PHE A 96 -2.54 -12.23 10.42
CA PHE A 96 -2.43 -11.50 9.15
C PHE A 96 -3.71 -11.49 8.32
N PHE A 97 -4.49 -12.57 8.34
CA PHE A 97 -5.67 -12.75 7.49
C PHE A 97 -6.97 -12.86 8.29
N PRO A 98 -8.05 -12.16 7.90
CA PRO A 98 -8.26 -11.53 6.59
C PRO A 98 -7.66 -10.13 6.39
N ALA A 99 -7.04 -9.52 7.41
CA ALA A 99 -6.68 -8.09 7.42
C ALA A 99 -5.86 -7.61 6.20
N VAL A 100 -4.84 -8.34 5.73
CA VAL A 100 -4.08 -7.98 4.52
C VAL A 100 -4.97 -7.94 3.26
N ALA A 101 -5.86 -8.92 3.09
CA ALA A 101 -6.78 -8.95 1.95
C ALA A 101 -7.82 -7.82 2.03
N ASP A 102 -8.28 -7.51 3.24
CA ASP A 102 -9.19 -6.40 3.53
C ASP A 102 -8.55 -5.03 3.28
N TYR A 103 -7.27 -4.88 3.63
CA TYR A 103 -6.47 -3.70 3.34
C TYR A 103 -6.36 -3.47 1.83
N TYR A 104 -5.86 -4.46 1.07
CA TYR A 104 -5.70 -4.33 -0.39
C TYR A 104 -7.04 -4.11 -1.12
N ARG A 105 -8.13 -4.79 -0.70
CA ARG A 105 -9.48 -4.56 -1.23
C ARG A 105 -9.97 -3.13 -0.98
N THR A 106 -9.55 -2.51 0.12
CA THR A 106 -9.88 -1.12 0.46
C THR A 106 -9.05 -0.13 -0.36
N SER A 107 -7.72 -0.19 -0.23
CA SER A 107 -6.80 0.78 -0.86
C SER A 107 -6.91 0.83 -2.38
N SER A 108 -7.05 -0.34 -3.02
CA SER A 108 -7.22 -0.48 -4.48
C SER A 108 -8.61 -0.09 -5.00
N TYR A 109 -9.52 0.35 -4.12
CA TYR A 109 -10.94 0.53 -4.41
C TYR A 109 -11.60 -0.75 -4.97
N GLY A 110 -11.13 -1.93 -4.57
CA GLY A 110 -11.60 -3.23 -5.04
C GLY A 110 -11.05 -3.66 -6.40
N ARG A 111 -10.03 -2.98 -6.95
CA ARG A 111 -9.33 -3.41 -8.18
C ARG A 111 -8.32 -4.52 -7.94
N LEU A 112 -7.95 -4.80 -6.68
CA LEU A 112 -7.14 -5.93 -6.26
C LEU A 112 -7.96 -6.84 -5.32
N ASP A 113 -8.13 -8.08 -5.76
CA ASP A 113 -8.73 -9.20 -5.03
C ASP A 113 -7.59 -10.13 -4.58
N TYR A 114 -6.99 -9.81 -3.44
CA TYR A 114 -5.89 -10.59 -2.86
C TYR A 114 -6.45 -11.84 -2.17
N ARG A 115 -5.97 -13.03 -2.58
CA ARG A 115 -6.37 -14.32 -2.00
C ARG A 115 -5.14 -15.13 -1.56
N SER A 116 -5.00 -15.35 -0.25
CA SER A 116 -3.99 -16.27 0.29
C SER A 116 -4.59 -17.65 0.57
N THR A 117 -3.85 -18.70 0.21
CA THR A 117 -4.14 -20.10 0.51
C THR A 117 -3.09 -20.62 1.51
N PRO A 118 -3.46 -20.87 2.78
CA PRO A 118 -2.51 -21.35 3.79
C PRO A 118 -2.33 -22.87 3.73
N VAL A 119 -1.07 -23.32 3.69
CA VAL A 119 -0.70 -24.73 3.86
C VAL A 119 -0.53 -24.98 5.35
N LEU A 120 -1.63 -25.31 6.05
CA LEU A 120 -1.77 -25.29 7.52
C LEU A 120 -1.01 -26.40 8.29
N ARG A 121 0.30 -26.55 8.04
CA ARG A 121 1.25 -27.31 8.85
C ARG A 121 2.52 -26.48 9.09
N TRP A 122 3.23 -26.75 10.17
CA TRP A 122 4.60 -26.26 10.31
C TRP A 122 5.52 -27.08 9.41
N ILE A 123 6.34 -26.40 8.61
CA ILE A 123 7.46 -27.00 7.90
C ILE A 123 8.68 -26.82 8.79
N HIS A 124 9.11 -27.92 9.40
CA HIS A 124 10.26 -27.95 10.29
C HIS A 124 11.55 -27.82 9.47
N MET A 125 12.29 -26.73 9.65
CA MET A 125 13.59 -26.51 9.02
C MET A 125 14.64 -27.46 9.62
N ALA A 126 15.57 -27.92 8.79
CA ALA A 126 16.51 -28.99 9.13
C ALA A 126 17.54 -28.59 10.19
N ARG A 127 17.83 -27.29 10.31
CA ARG A 127 18.90 -26.75 11.17
C ARG A 127 18.40 -25.62 12.08
N PRO A 128 19.12 -25.25 13.16
CA PRO A 128 18.79 -24.07 13.98
C PRO A 128 18.70 -22.78 13.16
N TYR A 129 17.78 -21.86 13.49
CA TYR A 129 17.61 -20.56 12.86
C TYR A 129 18.93 -19.80 12.72
N ARG A 130 19.73 -19.80 13.80
CA ARG A 130 21.05 -19.15 13.83
C ARG A 130 22.01 -19.64 12.74
N SER A 131 21.89 -20.90 12.33
CA SER A 131 22.77 -21.51 11.31
C SER A 131 22.40 -21.15 9.87
N TYR A 132 21.22 -20.54 9.63
CA TYR A 132 20.87 -20.00 8.32
C TYR A 132 21.49 -18.61 8.05
N GLY A 133 22.25 -18.04 9.00
CA GLY A 133 23.02 -16.80 8.79
C GLY A 133 22.18 -15.53 8.55
N ILE A 134 20.86 -15.58 8.75
CA ILE A 134 19.94 -14.47 8.47
C ILE A 134 20.26 -13.27 9.36
N THR A 135 20.51 -12.12 8.73
CA THR A 135 20.70 -10.79 9.32
C THR A 135 19.98 -9.73 8.47
N ARG A 136 19.92 -8.48 8.95
CA ARG A 136 19.37 -7.37 8.15
C ARG A 136 20.24 -7.16 6.90
N GLY A 137 19.62 -7.22 5.71
CA GLY A 137 20.32 -7.07 4.44
C GLY A 137 20.93 -8.36 3.87
N THR A 138 20.71 -9.54 4.46
CA THR A 138 21.12 -10.82 3.83
C THR A 138 20.43 -10.98 2.47
N ALA A 139 21.22 -11.08 1.40
CA ALA A 139 20.72 -11.29 0.04
C ALA A 139 20.14 -12.71 -0.16
N PHE A 140 19.32 -12.87 -1.19
CA PHE A 140 18.95 -14.19 -1.70
C PHE A 140 20.04 -14.70 -2.64
N ASP A 141 20.98 -15.46 -2.10
CA ASP A 141 22.13 -15.99 -2.84
C ASP A 141 21.91 -17.47 -3.24
N PRO A 142 21.77 -17.79 -4.54
CA PRO A 142 21.56 -19.17 -5.00
C PRO A 142 22.81 -20.05 -4.89
N HIS A 143 23.99 -19.48 -4.59
CA HIS A 143 25.24 -20.23 -4.43
C HIS A 143 25.50 -20.65 -2.97
N ARG A 144 24.60 -20.31 -2.04
CA ARG A 144 24.73 -20.65 -0.62
C ARG A 144 23.81 -21.80 -0.19
N ASP A 145 24.33 -22.63 0.71
CA ASP A 145 23.62 -23.72 1.38
C ASP A 145 22.99 -23.32 2.73
N ASP A 146 23.05 -22.03 3.06
CA ASP A 146 22.32 -21.37 4.16
C ASP A 146 21.38 -20.29 3.60
N GLY A 147 20.97 -19.32 4.42
CA GLY A 147 20.20 -18.17 3.99
C GLY A 147 18.78 -18.47 3.49
N TYR A 148 18.20 -17.47 2.85
CA TYR A 148 16.86 -17.54 2.25
C TYR A 148 16.74 -18.59 1.15
N HIS A 149 17.84 -18.88 0.43
CA HIS A 149 17.92 -19.92 -0.57
C HIS A 149 17.70 -21.31 0.02
N ALA A 150 18.44 -21.67 1.07
CA ALA A 150 18.28 -22.96 1.74
C ALA A 150 16.88 -23.13 2.36
N ILE A 151 16.37 -22.09 3.04
CA ILE A 151 15.01 -22.10 3.61
C ILE A 151 13.95 -22.36 2.52
N THR A 152 14.04 -21.65 1.39
CA THR A 152 13.12 -21.84 0.26
C THR A 152 13.23 -23.25 -0.33
N ARG A 153 14.47 -23.75 -0.50
CA ARG A 153 14.75 -25.10 -1.00
C ARG A 153 14.15 -26.19 -0.09
N GLU A 154 14.27 -26.02 1.23
CA GLU A 154 13.69 -26.93 2.24
C GLU A 154 12.14 -26.87 2.24
N ILE A 155 11.53 -25.69 2.07
CA ILE A 155 10.07 -25.55 1.87
C ILE A 155 9.61 -26.32 0.63
N LEU A 156 10.27 -26.12 -0.51
CA LEU A 156 9.94 -26.80 -1.77
C LEU A 156 10.04 -28.32 -1.64
N ALA A 157 11.14 -28.83 -1.05
CA ALA A 157 11.34 -30.25 -0.79
C ALA A 157 10.25 -30.83 0.13
N ALA A 158 9.91 -30.14 1.21
CA ALA A 158 8.87 -30.56 2.15
C ALA A 158 7.44 -30.50 1.58
N THR A 159 7.20 -29.72 0.51
CA THR A 159 5.90 -29.65 -0.19
C THR A 159 5.81 -30.57 -1.40
N GLY A 160 6.90 -30.81 -2.12
CA GLY A 160 6.95 -31.75 -3.25
C GLY A 160 5.88 -31.44 -4.31
N ARG A 161 4.98 -32.40 -4.56
CA ARG A 161 3.83 -32.27 -5.49
C ARG A 161 2.50 -31.86 -4.83
N SER A 162 2.48 -31.57 -3.53
CA SER A 162 1.24 -31.22 -2.81
C SER A 162 0.77 -29.77 -3.05
N VAL A 163 1.57 -28.96 -3.75
CA VAL A 163 1.24 -27.60 -4.18
C VAL A 163 1.62 -27.46 -5.65
N ASP A 164 0.66 -27.06 -6.49
CA ASP A 164 0.91 -26.61 -7.87
C ASP A 164 1.23 -25.11 -7.84
N PHE A 165 2.47 -24.73 -8.10
CA PHE A 165 2.92 -23.35 -7.93
C PHE A 165 2.48 -22.45 -9.08
N ARG A 166 2.09 -23.00 -10.24
CA ARG A 166 1.51 -22.23 -11.37
C ARG A 166 0.17 -21.56 -11.03
N HIS A 167 -0.45 -21.90 -9.91
CA HIS A 167 -1.68 -21.26 -9.42
C HIS A 167 -1.44 -20.01 -8.55
N TYR A 168 -0.18 -19.62 -8.30
CA TYR A 168 0.16 -18.53 -7.38
C TYR A 168 1.12 -17.50 -8.02
N ASP A 169 0.90 -16.22 -7.72
CA ASP A 169 1.68 -15.08 -8.20
C ASP A 169 2.89 -14.74 -7.30
N LEU A 170 2.76 -15.06 -6.01
CA LEU A 170 3.71 -14.80 -4.93
C LEU A 170 3.63 -15.85 -3.82
N ILE A 171 4.67 -15.91 -2.98
CA ILE A 171 4.81 -16.85 -1.87
C ILE A 171 5.00 -16.07 -0.56
N ASN A 172 4.22 -16.39 0.47
CA ASN A 172 4.45 -15.90 1.83
C ASN A 172 5.06 -17.02 2.69
N VAL A 173 6.07 -16.69 3.48
CA VAL A 173 6.68 -17.57 4.48
C VAL A 173 6.56 -16.91 5.85
N LEU A 174 5.65 -17.42 6.67
CA LEU A 174 5.43 -16.92 8.04
C LEU A 174 6.23 -17.77 9.02
N ALA A 175 7.37 -17.25 9.48
CA ALA A 175 8.16 -17.94 10.49
C ALA A 175 7.42 -18.00 11.83
N ALA A 176 7.80 -18.93 12.71
CA ALA A 176 7.34 -18.96 14.09
C ALA A 176 7.61 -17.61 14.79
N PRO A 177 6.70 -17.08 15.63
CA PRO A 177 6.89 -15.75 16.25
C PRO A 177 8.11 -15.61 17.19
N ASN A 178 8.76 -16.73 17.53
CA ASN A 178 10.01 -16.82 18.28
C ASN A 178 11.25 -17.11 17.41
N ALA A 179 11.12 -17.18 16.09
CA ALA A 179 12.22 -17.31 15.15
C ALA A 179 12.69 -15.92 14.68
N GLY A 180 13.89 -15.53 15.15
CA GLY A 180 14.46 -14.20 14.98
C GLY A 180 14.49 -13.36 16.28
N PRO A 181 15.28 -12.28 16.31
CA PRO A 181 15.18 -11.26 17.36
C PRO A 181 13.81 -10.56 17.30
N PRO A 182 13.32 -9.94 18.40
CA PRO A 182 12.13 -9.11 18.36
C PRO A 182 12.23 -8.04 17.26
N ALA A 183 11.20 -7.90 16.43
CA ALA A 183 11.26 -7.02 15.26
C ALA A 183 11.45 -5.53 15.63
N THR A 184 11.04 -5.13 16.83
CA THR A 184 11.34 -3.81 17.44
C THR A 184 12.82 -3.59 17.81
N ARG A 185 13.68 -4.60 17.69
CA ARG A 185 15.14 -4.51 17.88
C ARG A 185 15.93 -4.68 16.59
N ASP A 186 15.45 -5.51 15.67
CA ASP A 186 16.11 -5.81 14.40
C ASP A 186 15.05 -6.28 13.38
N VAL A 187 14.68 -5.39 12.46
CA VAL A 187 13.71 -5.66 11.39
C VAL A 187 14.37 -6.53 10.32
N ARG A 188 13.92 -7.79 10.24
CA ARG A 188 14.45 -8.81 9.33
C ARG A 188 13.47 -9.27 8.25
N SER A 189 12.20 -8.87 8.32
CA SER A 189 11.23 -9.14 7.25
C SER A 189 11.81 -8.62 5.92
N VAL A 190 11.57 -9.37 4.84
CA VAL A 190 12.08 -9.01 3.50
C VAL A 190 11.32 -9.75 2.40
N THR A 191 11.26 -9.14 1.22
CA THR A 191 10.64 -9.71 0.02
C THR A 191 11.56 -9.70 -1.19
N PHE A 192 11.79 -10.89 -1.74
CA PHE A 192 12.58 -11.09 -2.94
C PHE A 192 11.68 -11.07 -4.18
N ALA A 193 11.42 -9.87 -4.68
CA ALA A 193 10.49 -9.57 -5.76
C ALA A 193 11.16 -9.40 -7.14
N GLY A 194 10.41 -9.69 -8.20
CA GLY A 194 10.78 -9.37 -9.58
C GLY A 194 11.79 -10.31 -10.24
N ALA A 195 12.86 -10.66 -9.54
CA ALA A 195 13.86 -11.62 -10.02
C ALA A 195 13.45 -13.08 -9.73
N PRO A 196 13.78 -14.04 -10.62
CA PRO A 196 13.79 -15.45 -10.27
C PRO A 196 14.85 -15.74 -9.20
N THR A 197 14.53 -16.57 -8.21
CA THR A 197 15.41 -16.87 -7.05
C THR A 197 16.45 -17.98 -7.33
N GLY A 198 16.69 -18.30 -8.60
CA GLY A 198 17.48 -19.48 -9.03
C GLY A 198 16.71 -20.81 -8.89
N LEU A 199 15.85 -20.96 -7.88
CA LEU A 199 15.08 -22.17 -7.64
C LEU A 199 13.97 -22.41 -8.66
N ARG A 200 13.71 -23.71 -8.93
CA ARG A 200 12.52 -24.21 -9.60
C ARG A 200 11.66 -25.01 -8.63
N THR A 201 10.36 -24.98 -8.88
CA THR A 201 9.35 -25.83 -8.25
C THR A 201 9.30 -27.20 -8.94
N HIS A 202 8.62 -28.20 -8.37
CA HIS A 202 8.50 -29.52 -9.00
C HIS A 202 7.77 -29.43 -10.36
N ASP A 203 6.78 -28.55 -10.48
CA ASP A 203 6.05 -28.21 -11.71
C ASP A 203 6.86 -27.34 -12.69
N GLY A 204 8.16 -27.15 -12.43
CA GLY A 204 9.14 -26.52 -13.34
C GLY A 204 9.11 -24.99 -13.34
N ALA A 205 8.12 -24.37 -12.69
CA ALA A 205 7.99 -22.92 -12.59
C ALA A 205 9.17 -22.29 -11.82
N HIS A 206 9.56 -21.08 -12.22
CA HIS A 206 10.57 -20.30 -11.51
C HIS A 206 10.00 -19.73 -10.21
N VAL A 207 10.69 -19.95 -9.09
CA VAL A 207 10.36 -19.29 -7.83
C VAL A 207 10.77 -17.82 -7.90
N LYS A 208 9.90 -16.95 -7.38
CA LYS A 208 9.95 -15.49 -7.45
C LYS A 208 8.96 -14.90 -6.44
N ASN A 209 9.07 -13.61 -6.12
CA ASN A 209 8.10 -12.89 -5.26
C ASN A 209 7.90 -13.60 -3.92
N VAL A 210 9.00 -13.87 -3.20
CA VAL A 210 8.99 -14.60 -1.93
C VAL A 210 9.15 -13.64 -0.77
N THR A 211 8.12 -13.53 0.05
CA THR A 211 8.06 -12.72 1.27
C THR A 211 8.37 -13.57 2.49
N PHE A 212 9.26 -13.11 3.36
CA PHE A 212 9.56 -13.71 4.67
C PHE A 212 9.14 -12.78 5.81
N ILE A 213 8.26 -13.25 6.69
CA ILE A 213 7.88 -12.53 7.91
C ILE A 213 8.47 -13.24 9.13
N TRP A 214 9.38 -12.55 9.81
CA TRP A 214 10.07 -13.03 11.01
C TRP A 214 9.41 -12.55 12.29
N SER A 215 9.66 -13.27 13.39
CA SER A 215 9.32 -12.86 14.76
C SER A 215 7.84 -12.51 15.00
N ARG A 216 7.52 -12.07 16.24
CA ARG A 216 6.22 -11.47 16.55
C ARG A 216 6.27 -9.97 16.26
N GLN A 217 5.28 -9.51 15.50
CA GLN A 217 4.98 -8.10 15.29
C GLN A 217 4.16 -7.58 16.49
N THR A 218 4.35 -6.32 16.87
CA THR A 218 3.76 -5.74 18.11
C THR A 218 2.96 -4.48 17.80
N GLY A 219 1.92 -4.22 18.60
CA GLY A 219 0.91 -3.19 18.33
C GLY A 219 -0.32 -3.74 17.60
N ASP A 220 -1.30 -2.88 17.33
CA ASP A 220 -2.67 -3.28 16.96
C ASP A 220 -2.85 -3.63 15.46
N SER A 221 -1.78 -3.53 14.66
CA SER A 221 -1.83 -3.84 13.23
C SER A 221 -0.65 -4.72 12.76
N PRO A 222 -0.44 -5.91 13.37
CA PRO A 222 0.68 -6.81 13.04
C PRO A 222 0.66 -7.32 11.59
N TYR A 223 -0.50 -7.21 10.91
CA TYR A 223 -0.67 -7.55 9.51
C TYR A 223 0.03 -6.57 8.55
N ARG A 224 0.36 -5.34 8.98
CA ARG A 224 0.87 -4.28 8.09
C ARG A 224 2.25 -4.56 7.53
N VAL A 225 3.13 -5.26 8.25
CA VAL A 225 4.42 -5.72 7.68
C VAL A 225 4.19 -6.62 6.46
N LEU A 226 3.20 -7.53 6.49
CA LEU A 226 2.92 -8.38 5.33
C LEU A 226 2.32 -7.58 4.15
N THR A 227 1.59 -6.50 4.43
CA THR A 227 1.10 -5.55 3.42
C THR A 227 2.24 -4.74 2.78
N HIS A 228 3.21 -4.27 3.56
CA HIS A 228 4.42 -3.59 3.08
C HIS A 228 5.22 -4.52 2.16
N GLU A 229 5.55 -5.69 2.70
CA GLU A 229 6.37 -6.71 2.04
C GLU A 229 5.75 -7.20 0.71
N ASN A 230 4.46 -7.53 0.71
CA ASN A 230 3.77 -7.93 -0.52
C ASN A 230 3.67 -6.79 -1.56
N ALA A 231 3.80 -5.52 -1.17
CA ALA A 231 3.82 -4.42 -2.12
C ALA A 231 5.16 -4.29 -2.88
N HIS A 232 6.27 -4.78 -2.33
CA HIS A 232 7.48 -5.04 -3.12
C HIS A 232 7.23 -6.06 -4.24
N SER A 233 6.43 -7.11 -3.97
CA SER A 233 6.01 -8.08 -5.00
C SER A 233 5.18 -7.45 -6.13
N PHE A 234 4.57 -6.27 -5.91
CA PHE A 234 3.90 -5.46 -6.94
C PHE A 234 4.79 -4.38 -7.58
N GLY A 235 6.03 -4.21 -7.08
CA GLY A 235 7.05 -3.33 -7.65
C GLY A 235 7.21 -1.98 -6.96
N LEU A 236 6.72 -1.80 -5.73
CA LEU A 236 6.99 -0.61 -4.90
C LEU A 236 8.34 -0.72 -4.17
N PRO A 237 9.14 0.34 -4.07
CA PRO A 237 10.34 0.40 -3.25
C PRO A 237 10.05 0.85 -1.81
N ASP A 238 11.03 0.70 -0.93
CA ASP A 238 11.09 1.35 0.37
C ASP A 238 11.26 2.87 0.21
N LEU A 239 10.48 3.65 0.96
CA LEU A 239 10.55 5.12 0.95
C LEU A 239 11.40 5.72 2.08
N TYR A 240 11.73 4.95 3.12
CA TYR A 240 12.60 5.38 4.21
C TYR A 240 14.09 5.42 3.79
N TYR A 241 14.97 5.95 4.65
CA TYR A 241 16.43 5.79 4.49
C TYR A 241 16.91 4.51 5.15
N ALA A 242 17.48 3.60 4.36
CA ALA A 242 18.17 2.42 4.87
C ALA A 242 19.35 2.85 5.75
N ALA A 243 19.54 2.18 6.88
CA ALA A 243 20.34 2.70 7.98
C ALA A 243 21.84 2.83 7.62
N GLY A 244 22.35 4.06 7.64
CA GLY A 244 23.78 4.37 7.43
C GLY A 244 24.33 5.50 8.31
N GLY A 245 23.59 5.95 9.33
CA GLY A 245 24.02 7.10 10.15
C GLY A 245 23.02 7.65 11.17
N GLY A 246 22.18 6.80 11.78
CA GLY A 246 21.24 7.20 12.85
C GLY A 246 19.77 7.29 12.42
N GLY A 247 19.01 6.24 12.73
CA GLY A 247 17.56 6.17 12.54
C GLY A 247 17.10 5.95 11.10
N THR A 248 15.98 5.21 10.94
CA THR A 248 15.19 5.23 9.70
C THR A 248 14.40 6.53 9.64
N ARG A 249 15.00 7.59 9.08
CA ARG A 249 14.26 8.81 8.76
C ARG A 249 13.29 8.48 7.62
N ALA A 250 11.99 8.57 7.87
CA ALA A 250 10.97 8.40 6.84
C ALA A 250 10.67 9.76 6.19
N PRO A 251 11.15 10.07 4.97
CA PRO A 251 10.91 11.37 4.32
C PRO A 251 9.46 11.59 3.88
N VAL A 252 8.62 10.55 3.97
CA VAL A 252 7.17 10.60 3.74
C VAL A 252 6.39 10.45 5.05
N GLY A 253 7.03 10.04 6.15
CA GLY A 253 6.35 9.73 7.42
C GLY A 253 5.18 8.76 7.23
N HIS A 254 4.13 8.95 8.04
CA HIS A 254 2.97 8.06 8.10
C HIS A 254 2.16 7.96 6.79
N TRP A 255 2.41 8.78 5.78
CA TRP A 255 1.53 8.92 4.61
C TRP A 255 1.59 7.76 3.60
N ASP A 256 2.45 6.76 3.79
CA ASP A 256 2.49 5.54 2.97
C ASP A 256 3.03 4.33 3.77
N PRO A 257 2.46 3.12 3.64
CA PRO A 257 3.01 1.92 4.29
C PRO A 257 4.42 1.56 3.81
N MET A 258 4.88 2.02 2.64
CA MET A 258 6.27 1.83 2.19
C MET A 258 7.27 2.77 2.87
N ALA A 259 6.79 3.79 3.59
CA ALA A 259 7.60 4.67 4.42
C ALA A 259 7.59 4.21 5.89
N GLU A 260 6.41 3.89 6.43
CA GLU A 260 6.20 3.45 7.81
C GLU A 260 5.15 2.33 7.84
N ASP A 261 5.58 1.08 8.07
CA ASP A 261 4.73 -0.12 8.17
C ASP A 261 4.24 -0.43 9.60
N TRP A 262 4.64 0.40 10.58
CA TRP A 262 4.32 0.27 12.01
C TRP A 262 3.35 1.38 12.49
N GLY A 263 2.73 1.20 13.66
CA GLY A 263 1.76 2.14 14.21
C GLY A 263 0.34 2.00 13.64
N PRO A 264 -0.50 3.06 13.68
CA PRO A 264 -1.88 3.04 13.17
C PRO A 264 -1.93 2.78 11.65
N SER A 265 -3.12 2.55 11.08
CA SER A 265 -3.20 2.35 9.63
C SER A 265 -2.84 3.61 8.86
N ASN A 266 -2.28 3.42 7.67
CA ASN A 266 -2.15 4.40 6.60
C ASN A 266 -2.62 3.80 5.27
N ASP A 267 -3.13 4.62 4.35
CA ASP A 267 -3.37 4.25 2.96
C ASP A 267 -2.14 4.57 2.08
N PHE A 268 -2.00 3.86 0.95
CA PHE A 268 -1.01 4.17 -0.08
C PHE A 268 -1.25 5.55 -0.70
N LEU A 269 -0.17 6.30 -0.97
CA LEU A 269 -0.18 7.53 -1.75
C LEU A 269 -0.92 7.34 -3.09
N ALA A 270 -1.69 8.31 -3.53
CA ALA A 270 -2.36 8.27 -4.84
C ALA A 270 -1.38 8.05 -6.01
N TRP A 271 -0.11 8.44 -5.87
CA TRP A 271 0.96 8.08 -6.80
C TRP A 271 1.21 6.56 -6.88
N HIS A 272 1.37 5.89 -5.73
CA HIS A 272 1.45 4.42 -5.67
C HIS A 272 0.16 3.77 -6.19
N LYS A 273 -1.02 4.28 -5.81
CA LYS A 273 -2.30 3.81 -6.36
C LYS A 273 -2.36 3.95 -7.90
N TRP A 274 -1.76 5.00 -8.49
CA TRP A 274 -1.66 5.11 -9.95
C TRP A 274 -0.67 4.09 -10.54
N LYS A 275 0.54 3.98 -9.97
CA LYS A 275 1.59 3.02 -10.36
C LYS A 275 1.08 1.58 -10.40
N LEU A 276 0.27 1.19 -9.41
CA LEU A 276 -0.33 -0.14 -9.30
C LEU A 276 -1.58 -0.35 -10.17
N GLY A 277 -2.02 0.67 -10.93
CA GLY A 277 -3.18 0.60 -11.83
C GLY A 277 -4.53 0.73 -11.12
N TRP A 278 -4.56 1.26 -9.90
CA TRP A 278 -5.78 1.41 -9.10
C TRP A 278 -6.54 2.72 -9.38
N LEU A 279 -5.86 3.73 -9.96
CA LEU A 279 -6.51 4.94 -10.48
C LEU A 279 -6.77 4.82 -11.98
N ALA A 280 -8.01 5.11 -12.40
CA ALA A 280 -8.33 5.25 -13.82
C ALA A 280 -7.69 6.54 -14.40
N PRO A 281 -7.43 6.62 -15.72
CA PRO A 281 -6.81 7.82 -16.33
C PRO A 281 -7.54 9.14 -16.04
N ALA A 282 -8.88 9.11 -15.97
CA ALA A 282 -9.70 10.27 -15.63
C ALA A 282 -9.57 10.74 -14.16
N GLN A 283 -8.87 9.98 -13.30
CA GLN A 283 -8.62 10.34 -11.90
C GLN A 283 -7.28 11.04 -11.69
N VAL A 284 -6.51 11.29 -12.76
CA VAL A 284 -5.13 11.82 -12.70
C VAL A 284 -4.99 13.08 -13.57
N HIS A 285 -4.80 14.24 -12.92
CA HIS A 285 -4.55 15.52 -13.61
C HIS A 285 -3.07 15.64 -13.99
N CYS A 286 -2.76 15.53 -15.28
CA CYS A 286 -1.38 15.66 -15.77
C CYS A 286 -1.05 17.10 -16.23
N LEU A 287 -0.28 17.83 -15.42
CA LEU A 287 -0.10 19.27 -15.51
C LEU A 287 1.25 19.65 -16.17
N THR A 288 1.32 19.52 -17.50
CA THR A 288 2.57 19.69 -18.27
C THR A 288 2.84 21.10 -18.79
N ARG A 289 1.79 21.87 -19.09
CA ARG A 289 1.90 23.18 -19.75
C ARG A 289 2.21 24.29 -18.75
N PRO A 290 2.94 25.36 -19.15
CA PRO A 290 3.06 26.58 -18.36
C PRO A 290 1.71 27.28 -18.12
N GLY A 291 1.69 28.22 -17.17
CA GLY A 291 0.52 28.98 -16.75
C GLY A 291 -0.16 28.42 -15.50
N THR A 292 -1.33 28.97 -15.19
CA THR A 292 -2.12 28.67 -13.99
C THR A 292 -3.25 27.70 -14.32
N ARG A 293 -3.47 26.67 -13.49
CA ARG A 293 -4.60 25.74 -13.58
C ARG A 293 -5.12 25.38 -12.19
N THR A 294 -6.42 25.47 -11.99
CA THR A 294 -7.08 24.93 -10.80
C THR A 294 -7.52 23.49 -11.05
N VAL A 295 -7.29 22.62 -10.09
CA VAL A 295 -7.71 21.20 -10.10
C VAL A 295 -8.51 20.89 -8.83
N VAL A 296 -9.35 19.86 -8.93
CA VAL A 296 -10.13 19.33 -7.81
C VAL A 296 -9.59 17.94 -7.44
N LEU A 297 -9.39 17.69 -6.15
CA LEU A 297 -8.86 16.46 -5.59
C LEU A 297 -9.82 15.92 -4.51
N SER A 298 -10.47 14.79 -4.78
CA SER A 298 -11.25 14.01 -3.81
C SER A 298 -10.30 13.23 -2.89
N PRO A 299 -10.57 13.10 -1.57
CA PRO A 299 -9.69 12.40 -0.63
C PRO A 299 -9.28 10.98 -1.07
N THR A 300 -8.03 10.59 -0.89
CA THR A 300 -7.48 9.27 -1.30
C THR A 300 -8.09 8.07 -0.55
N SER A 301 -8.73 8.33 0.59
CA SER A 301 -9.56 7.37 1.33
C SER A 301 -10.88 7.01 0.63
N GLU A 302 -11.43 7.91 -0.20
CA GLU A 302 -12.76 7.78 -0.79
C GLU A 302 -12.79 7.09 -2.15
N ARG A 303 -13.95 6.53 -2.54
CA ARG A 303 -14.12 5.91 -3.87
C ARG A 303 -14.43 6.95 -4.96
N GLY A 304 -13.81 6.79 -6.13
CA GLY A 304 -14.07 7.65 -7.29
C GLY A 304 -13.51 9.07 -7.17
N GLY A 305 -13.87 9.94 -8.12
CA GLY A 305 -13.35 11.31 -8.23
C GLY A 305 -11.85 11.38 -8.62
N PRO A 306 -11.32 12.57 -8.93
CA PRO A 306 -9.89 12.76 -9.20
C PRO A 306 -9.11 12.66 -7.89
N LYS A 307 -8.00 11.92 -7.88
CA LYS A 307 -7.19 11.67 -6.67
C LYS A 307 -5.81 12.31 -6.70
N LEU A 308 -5.24 12.42 -7.89
CA LEU A 308 -3.84 12.74 -8.09
C LEU A 308 -3.70 13.89 -9.08
N ALA A 309 -2.91 14.90 -8.76
CA ALA A 309 -2.32 15.80 -9.76
C ALA A 309 -0.81 15.56 -9.83
N VAL A 310 -0.26 15.58 -11.04
CA VAL A 310 1.17 15.35 -11.29
C VAL A 310 1.72 16.49 -12.15
N VAL A 311 2.77 17.15 -11.65
CA VAL A 311 3.54 18.17 -12.38
C VAL A 311 4.92 17.59 -12.72
N PRO A 312 5.18 17.14 -13.96
CA PRO A 312 6.48 16.59 -14.31
C PRO A 312 7.54 17.71 -14.36
N LEU A 313 8.58 17.51 -13.57
CA LEU A 313 9.75 18.40 -13.45
C LEU A 313 10.88 17.92 -14.37
N SER A 314 11.01 16.60 -14.56
CA SER A 314 11.91 16.00 -15.55
C SER A 314 11.38 14.62 -16.01
N ARG A 315 12.14 13.90 -16.85
CA ARG A 315 11.83 12.51 -17.26
C ARG A 315 11.85 11.50 -16.10
N THR A 316 12.35 11.87 -14.92
CA THR A 316 12.46 11.04 -13.71
C THR A 316 12.01 11.74 -12.43
N HIS A 317 11.52 12.98 -12.51
CA HIS A 317 11.09 13.76 -11.36
C HIS A 317 9.70 14.37 -11.58
N ALA A 318 8.84 14.31 -10.57
CA ALA A 318 7.59 15.06 -10.52
C ALA A 318 7.32 15.63 -9.13
N LEU A 319 6.52 16.68 -9.09
CA LEU A 319 5.71 17.03 -7.93
C LEU A 319 4.37 16.31 -8.05
N THR A 320 3.86 15.72 -6.98
CA THR A 320 2.52 15.14 -6.92
C THR A 320 1.70 15.78 -5.80
N LEU A 321 0.39 15.80 -5.98
CA LEU A 321 -0.57 16.36 -5.05
C LEU A 321 -1.75 15.41 -4.90
N GLU A 322 -2.16 15.15 -3.66
CA GLU A 322 -3.37 14.39 -3.34
C GLU A 322 -4.10 15.01 -2.14
N ALA A 323 -5.39 14.70 -1.99
CA ALA A 323 -6.14 15.09 -0.80
C ALA A 323 -6.09 13.96 0.25
N ARG A 324 -5.75 14.27 1.50
CA ARG A 324 -5.80 13.32 2.63
C ARG A 324 -6.80 13.81 3.69
N ALA A 325 -7.59 12.87 4.20
CA ALA A 325 -8.61 13.05 5.22
C ALA A 325 -8.88 11.69 5.90
N PRO A 326 -9.46 11.66 7.11
CA PRO A 326 -9.87 10.43 7.78
C PRO A 326 -10.63 9.45 6.87
N GLY A 327 -10.41 8.16 7.10
CA GLY A 327 -11.06 7.07 6.38
C GLY A 327 -10.60 5.72 6.91
N ARG A 328 -11.12 4.62 6.31
CA ARG A 328 -10.88 3.26 6.85
C ARG A 328 -9.40 2.90 7.04
N LEU A 329 -8.55 3.30 6.10
CA LEU A 329 -7.10 3.07 6.18
C LEU A 329 -6.31 4.28 6.69
N ASP A 330 -6.92 5.46 6.74
CA ASP A 330 -6.31 6.76 7.05
C ASP A 330 -6.89 7.32 8.38
N HIS A 331 -7.18 6.47 9.37
CA HIS A 331 -7.85 6.89 10.60
C HIS A 331 -6.99 7.80 11.49
N ALA A 332 -5.66 7.81 11.29
CA ALA A 332 -4.73 8.69 12.01
C ALA A 332 -4.57 10.09 11.38
N VAL A 333 -5.38 10.46 10.38
CA VAL A 333 -5.25 11.77 9.70
C VAL A 333 -5.83 12.91 10.55
N CYS A 334 -5.03 13.39 11.49
CA CYS A 334 -5.39 14.50 12.40
C CYS A 334 -5.51 15.86 11.69
N ARG A 335 -4.72 16.10 10.62
CA ARG A 335 -4.71 17.35 9.86
C ARG A 335 -5.10 17.13 8.39
N PRO A 336 -6.41 17.05 8.07
CA PRO A 336 -6.88 17.02 6.69
C PRO A 336 -6.36 18.20 5.87
N GLY A 337 -6.04 17.93 4.60
CA GLY A 337 -5.46 18.89 3.67
C GLY A 337 -4.97 18.24 2.37
N VAL A 338 -4.16 18.98 1.62
CA VAL A 338 -3.50 18.52 0.39
C VAL A 338 -2.08 18.09 0.71
N LEU A 339 -1.81 16.78 0.68
CA LEU A 339 -0.44 16.29 0.77
C LEU A 339 0.28 16.58 -0.55
N ILE A 340 1.47 17.15 -0.45
CA ILE A 340 2.34 17.46 -1.60
C ILE A 340 3.60 16.62 -1.44
N THR A 341 4.01 15.91 -2.50
CA THR A 341 5.23 15.08 -2.48
C THR A 341 6.11 15.32 -3.71
N THR A 342 7.42 15.19 -3.58
CA THR A 342 8.32 15.00 -4.72
C THR A 342 8.60 13.51 -4.92
N VAL A 343 8.71 13.10 -6.19
CA VAL A 343 8.95 11.70 -6.61
C VAL A 343 10.16 11.64 -7.53
N ALA A 344 11.07 10.69 -7.31
CA ALA A 344 12.37 10.57 -7.97
C ALA A 344 12.66 9.13 -8.47
N THR A 345 12.26 8.80 -9.70
CA THR A 345 12.34 7.42 -10.27
C THR A 345 13.75 6.91 -10.62
N HIS A 346 14.77 7.61 -10.14
CA HIS A 346 16.18 7.30 -10.34
C HIS A 346 16.89 6.92 -9.03
N LEU A 347 16.29 7.18 -7.88
CA LEU A 347 16.77 6.73 -6.58
C LEU A 347 16.30 5.27 -6.32
N PRO A 348 17.13 4.43 -5.67
CA PRO A 348 16.77 3.06 -5.34
C PRO A 348 15.84 2.95 -4.12
N SER A 349 15.39 1.73 -3.83
CA SER A 349 14.85 1.37 -2.50
C SER A 349 15.76 1.85 -1.38
N GLY A 350 15.18 2.38 -0.31
CA GLY A 350 15.92 2.76 0.89
C GLY A 350 16.72 4.06 0.77
N ALA A 351 16.51 4.85 -0.30
CA ALA A 351 17.20 6.11 -0.55
C ALA A 351 16.26 7.33 -0.58
N GLY A 352 15.05 7.22 -0.02
CA GLY A 352 14.04 8.28 -0.06
C GLY A 352 13.56 8.69 -1.45
N PRO A 353 13.17 7.74 -2.35
CA PRO A 353 12.72 8.06 -3.72
C PRO A 353 11.40 8.85 -3.78
N VAL A 354 10.71 9.05 -2.65
CA VAL A 354 9.60 9.99 -2.48
C VAL A 354 9.86 10.81 -1.21
N ARG A 355 9.49 12.09 -1.22
CA ARG A 355 9.56 12.98 -0.04
C ARG A 355 8.26 13.77 0.11
N ALA A 356 7.73 13.90 1.32
CA ALA A 356 6.65 14.82 1.62
C ALA A 356 7.18 16.27 1.78
N ALA A 357 6.39 17.24 1.32
CA ALA A 357 6.57 18.64 1.66
C ALA A 357 5.74 18.96 2.91
N ASP A 358 6.38 19.59 3.88
CA ASP A 358 5.79 19.89 5.19
C ASP A 358 5.11 21.28 5.16
N ALA A 359 3.83 21.35 5.55
CA ALA A 359 3.05 22.58 5.68
C ALA A 359 3.09 23.20 7.09
N THR A 360 3.75 22.53 8.03
CA THR A 360 3.86 22.86 9.45
C THR A 360 5.30 22.69 10.01
N PRO A 361 6.39 23.18 9.34
CA PRO A 361 7.76 22.97 9.81
C PRO A 361 8.01 23.42 11.25
N GLY A 362 8.56 22.52 12.06
CA GLY A 362 8.79 22.74 13.49
C GLY A 362 7.61 22.38 14.40
N SER A 363 6.48 21.95 13.82
CA SER A 363 5.42 21.28 14.58
C SER A 363 5.94 19.97 15.19
N PRO A 364 5.55 19.60 16.41
CA PRO A 364 5.71 18.22 16.89
C PRO A 364 4.75 17.25 16.17
N GLY A 365 3.74 17.79 15.48
CA GLY A 365 2.66 17.07 14.84
C GLY A 365 1.77 16.32 15.83
N CYS A 366 1.20 15.22 15.36
CA CYS A 366 0.27 14.36 16.08
C CYS A 366 0.94 13.03 16.47
N TYR A 367 0.37 12.30 17.43
CA TYR A 367 0.87 10.99 17.87
C TYR A 367 2.32 11.02 18.39
N THR A 368 2.71 12.12 19.04
CA THR A 368 4.02 12.37 19.69
C THR A 368 4.46 11.32 20.71
N HIS A 369 3.55 10.43 21.13
CA HIS A 369 3.80 9.35 22.08
C HIS A 369 3.76 7.95 21.44
N ASP A 370 3.46 7.83 20.14
CA ASP A 370 3.58 6.58 19.40
C ASP A 370 4.98 6.48 18.77
N PRO A 371 5.85 5.55 19.21
CA PRO A 371 7.21 5.42 18.69
C PRO A 371 7.27 4.90 17.24
N ASN A 372 6.13 4.55 16.65
CA ASN A 372 6.03 3.97 15.32
C ASN A 372 5.64 4.98 14.22
N VAL A 373 5.34 6.23 14.59
CA VAL A 373 4.88 7.30 13.68
C VAL A 373 5.95 8.40 13.62
N SER A 374 6.33 8.88 12.44
CA SER A 374 7.05 10.16 12.34
C SER A 374 6.10 11.32 12.63
N ALA A 375 5.88 11.57 13.92
CA ALA A 375 4.97 12.59 14.43
C ALA A 375 5.15 13.96 13.73
N PRO A 376 6.36 14.50 13.50
CA PRO A 376 6.55 15.80 12.83
C PRO A 376 6.13 15.86 11.36
N LEU A 377 5.80 14.73 10.70
CA LEU A 377 5.21 14.72 9.35
C LEU A 377 3.72 14.36 9.35
N SER A 378 3.16 13.89 10.47
CA SER A 378 1.75 13.46 10.56
C SER A 378 0.73 14.60 10.40
N ASP A 379 1.18 15.86 10.44
CA ASP A 379 0.36 17.05 10.21
C ASP A 379 0.70 17.82 8.91
N ALA A 380 1.61 17.31 8.08
CA ALA A 380 2.14 17.94 6.87
C ALA A 380 1.18 18.44 5.76
N PRO A 381 -0.07 17.98 5.57
CA PRO A 381 -0.92 18.41 4.44
C PRO A 381 -1.27 19.91 4.42
N TYR A 382 -1.14 20.56 3.27
CA TYR A 382 -1.42 21.99 3.09
C TYR A 382 -2.92 22.29 3.17
N ARG A 383 -3.30 23.30 3.96
CA ARG A 383 -4.69 23.79 4.13
C ARG A 383 -4.96 25.07 3.34
N ALA A 384 -6.22 25.50 3.31
CA ALA A 384 -6.69 26.71 2.64
C ALA A 384 -5.78 27.94 2.92
N GLY A 385 -5.44 28.68 1.87
CA GLY A 385 -4.54 29.84 1.92
C GLY A 385 -3.04 29.49 1.98
N GLN A 386 -2.67 28.27 2.40
CA GLN A 386 -1.27 27.85 2.37
C GLN A 386 -0.78 27.56 0.95
N HIS A 387 0.53 27.71 0.74
CA HIS A 387 1.15 27.51 -0.57
C HIS A 387 2.55 26.89 -0.45
N TYR A 388 2.96 26.19 -1.51
CA TYR A 388 4.28 25.54 -1.65
C TYR A 388 4.94 25.95 -2.96
N ARG A 389 6.29 26.01 -3.00
CA ARG A 389 7.06 26.45 -4.18
C ARG A 389 8.30 25.57 -4.37
N VAL A 390 8.47 25.03 -5.58
CA VAL A 390 9.67 24.27 -5.97
C VAL A 390 9.86 24.31 -7.49
N ALA A 391 11.10 24.40 -7.98
CA ALA A 391 11.47 24.25 -9.40
C ALA A 391 10.56 25.01 -10.41
N GLY A 392 10.22 26.27 -10.11
CA GLY A 392 9.36 27.11 -10.96
C GLY A 392 7.86 26.78 -10.92
N VAL A 393 7.44 25.84 -10.06
CA VAL A 393 6.04 25.53 -9.74
C VAL A 393 5.65 26.25 -8.44
N THR A 394 4.43 26.79 -8.39
CA THR A 394 3.76 27.23 -7.16
C THR A 394 2.43 26.50 -7.03
N VAL A 395 2.17 25.93 -5.86
CA VAL A 395 0.91 25.29 -5.49
C VAL A 395 0.25 26.16 -4.43
N THR A 396 -1.03 26.49 -4.60
CA THR A 396 -1.84 27.21 -3.61
C THR A 396 -3.11 26.42 -3.35
N VAL A 397 -3.36 26.05 -2.09
CA VAL A 397 -4.59 25.36 -1.69
C VAL A 397 -5.67 26.41 -1.46
N LEU A 398 -6.76 26.35 -2.23
CA LEU A 398 -7.85 27.32 -2.13
C LEU A 398 -8.77 26.99 -0.95
N GLY A 399 -9.09 25.70 -0.77
CA GLY A 399 -9.94 25.22 0.31
C GLY A 399 -10.63 23.90 -0.05
N GLN A 400 -11.63 23.52 0.75
CA GLN A 400 -12.41 22.31 0.61
C GLN A 400 -13.87 22.68 0.26
N ASP A 401 -14.50 21.93 -0.64
CA ASP A 401 -15.92 22.09 -0.96
C ASP A 401 -16.85 21.27 -0.05
N ALA A 402 -18.16 21.54 -0.13
CA ALA A 402 -19.19 20.87 0.67
C ALA A 402 -19.34 19.35 0.40
N ARG A 403 -18.59 18.78 -0.56
CA ARG A 403 -18.48 17.33 -0.82
C ARG A 403 -17.13 16.77 -0.36
N GLY A 404 -16.33 17.56 0.36
CA GLY A 404 -15.03 17.16 0.89
C GLY A 404 -13.87 17.22 -0.10
N ASN A 405 -14.05 17.71 -1.33
CA ASN A 405 -12.95 17.79 -2.31
C ASN A 405 -12.12 19.06 -2.11
N TRP A 406 -10.82 18.94 -2.32
CA TRP A 406 -9.89 20.06 -2.21
C TRP A 406 -9.67 20.73 -3.56
N HIS A 407 -9.79 22.05 -3.58
CA HIS A 407 -9.56 22.89 -4.75
C HIS A 407 -8.16 23.49 -4.67
N VAL A 408 -7.34 23.26 -5.70
CA VAL A 408 -5.91 23.57 -5.68
C VAL A 408 -5.49 24.26 -6.96
N THR A 409 -4.89 25.44 -6.84
CA THR A 409 -4.30 26.15 -7.98
C THR A 409 -2.83 25.80 -8.12
N VAL A 410 -2.43 25.36 -9.31
CA VAL A 410 -1.05 25.06 -9.67
C VAL A 410 -0.61 26.02 -10.78
N THR A 411 0.44 26.79 -10.50
CA THR A 411 1.05 27.75 -11.43
C THR A 411 2.44 27.28 -11.82
N ARG A 412 2.64 26.98 -13.10
CA ARG A 412 3.92 26.49 -13.65
C ARG A 412 4.56 27.58 -14.52
N ARG A 413 5.75 28.05 -14.16
CA ARG A 413 6.52 29.00 -14.99
C ARG A 413 6.92 28.35 -16.33
N ALA A 414 7.20 29.18 -17.34
CA ALA A 414 7.84 28.72 -18.57
C ALA A 414 9.29 28.27 -18.28
N ALA A 415 9.79 27.30 -19.07
CA ALA A 415 11.19 26.92 -19.01
C ALA A 415 12.05 28.07 -19.56
N GLY A 416 13.07 28.49 -18.80
CA GLY A 416 13.92 29.65 -19.13
C GLY A 416 14.01 30.71 -18.02
N ALA A 417 13.10 30.71 -17.04
CA ALA A 417 13.24 31.55 -15.85
C ALA A 417 14.39 31.03 -14.94
N PRO A 418 15.26 31.91 -14.38
CA PRO A 418 16.29 31.49 -13.45
C PRO A 418 15.68 30.89 -12.16
N GLY A 419 16.39 29.90 -11.58
CA GLY A 419 15.92 29.15 -10.40
C GLY A 419 15.47 27.70 -10.65
N LEU A 420 15.92 27.06 -11.74
CA LEU A 420 15.79 25.60 -11.95
C LEU A 420 16.99 24.80 -11.43
N SER A 421 18.03 25.48 -10.91
CA SER A 421 19.13 24.88 -10.17
C SER A 421 18.62 24.35 -8.82
N HIS A 422 19.08 23.16 -8.41
CA HIS A 422 18.75 22.50 -7.14
C HIS A 422 17.25 22.12 -6.97
N LEU A 423 16.89 20.99 -7.58
CA LEU A 423 15.99 20.07 -6.88
C LEU A 423 16.77 19.54 -5.65
N PRO A 424 16.19 19.50 -4.44
CA PRO A 424 16.76 18.70 -3.37
C PRO A 424 16.72 17.23 -3.80
N ALA A 425 17.84 16.52 -3.61
CA ALA A 425 17.96 15.09 -3.91
C ALA A 425 17.04 14.26 -3.01
#